data_AF-A0A6M0A039-F1
#
_entry.id   AF-A0A6M0A039-F1
#
_cell.length_a   1.000
_cell.length_b   1.000
_cell.length_c   1.000
_cell.angle_alpha   90.00
_cell.angle_beta   90.00
_cell.angle_gamma   90.00
#
_symmetry.space_group_name_H-M   'P 1'
#
loop_
_entity.id
_entity.type
_entity.pdbx_description
1 polymer ?
#
loop_
_entity_poly.entity_id
_entity_poly.type
_entity_poly.pdbx_seq_one_letter_code
_entity_poly.pdbx_strand_id
1 'polypeptide(L)' 'MRFFDATRETISQLAKMPGIGSPVQNSSLAGLRKLAVKGFNKHLIFYLTQDDYIEVIRILHAARDIPTVLDSEE' A
#
# COMPACT_ATOMS: atom_id res chain seq x y z
N MET A 1 17.66 -1.41 9.70
CA MET A 1 17.44 -2.22 8.46
C MET A 1 16.15 -3.04 8.47
N ARG A 2 15.71 -3.64 9.59
CA ARG A 2 14.52 -4.53 9.65
C ARG A 2 13.25 -4.05 8.93
N PHE A 3 12.91 -2.77 9.04
CA PHE A 3 11.71 -2.22 8.38
C PHE A 3 11.84 -2.19 6.85
N PHE A 4 12.99 -1.77 6.33
CA PHE A 4 13.26 -1.70 4.90
C PHE A 4 13.19 -3.09 4.26
N ASP A 5 13.85 -4.08 4.88
CA ASP A 5 13.85 -5.46 4.36
C ASP A 5 12.43 -6.07 4.39
N ALA A 6 11.70 -5.88 5.49
CA ALA A 6 10.31 -6.35 5.60
C ALA A 6 9.40 -5.68 4.56
N THR A 7 9.62 -4.40 4.27
CA THR A 7 8.89 -3.65 3.24
C THR A 7 9.19 -4.23 1.86
N ARG A 8 10.47 -4.44 1.52
CA ARG A 8 10.88 -5.02 0.23
C ARG A 8 10.34 -6.44 0.05
N GLU A 9 10.35 -7.28 1.10
CA GLU A 9 9.75 -8.61 1.08
C GLU A 9 8.24 -8.53 0.82
N THR A 10 7.54 -7.62 1.52
CA THR A 10 6.10 -7.43 1.36
C THR A 10 5.76 -6.97 -0.07
N ILE A 11 6.52 -6.03 -0.64
CA ILE A 11 6.35 -5.57 -2.03
C ILE A 11 6.62 -6.71 -3.02
N SER A 12 7.65 -7.53 -2.78
CA SER A 12 7.96 -8.68 -3.62
C SER A 12 6.85 -9.73 -3.61
N GLN A 13 6.14 -9.88 -2.48
CA GLN A 13 4.94 -10.72 -2.38
C GLN A 13 3.76 -10.09 -3.10
N LEU A 14 3.54 -8.78 -2.96
CA LEU A 14 2.50 -8.04 -3.68
C LEU A 14 2.66 -8.18 -5.20
N ALA A 15 3.88 -8.10 -5.72
CA ALA A 15 4.12 -8.26 -7.16
C ALA A 15 3.73 -9.65 -7.69
N LYS A 16 3.79 -10.69 -6.85
CA LYS A 16 3.38 -12.06 -7.21
C LYS A 16 1.90 -12.30 -7.02
N MET A 17 1.28 -11.64 -6.03
CA MET A 17 -0.12 -11.81 -5.68
C MET A 17 -0.78 -10.44 -5.41
N PRO A 18 -1.03 -9.63 -6.44
CA PRO A 18 -1.53 -8.27 -6.24
C PRO A 18 -2.91 -8.19 -5.55
N GLY A 19 -3.67 -9.29 -5.55
CA GLY A 19 -5.00 -9.37 -4.95
C GLY A 19 -5.04 -9.45 -3.42
N ILE A 20 -3.92 -9.71 -2.74
CA ILE A 20 -3.92 -9.96 -1.27
C ILE A 20 -4.19 -8.71 -0.42
N GLY A 21 -3.94 -7.50 -0.96
CA GLY A 21 -4.28 -6.26 -0.27
C GLY A 21 -5.79 -6.02 -0.26
N SER A 22 -6.29 -5.36 0.78
CA SER A 22 -7.70 -4.97 0.87
C SER A 22 -7.96 -3.70 0.06
N PRO A 23 -9.11 -3.56 -0.61
CA PRO A 23 -9.48 -2.30 -1.26
C PRO A 23 -9.62 -1.18 -0.22
N VAL A 24 -9.25 0.04 -0.60
CA VAL A 24 -9.53 1.25 0.17
C VAL A 24 -10.99 1.63 -0.04
N GLN A 25 -11.75 1.79 1.05
CA GLN A 25 -13.14 2.21 1.01
C GLN A 25 -13.23 3.74 0.86
N ASN A 26 -12.84 4.25 -0.30
CA ASN A 26 -13.02 5.64 -0.68
C ASN A 26 -13.29 5.67 -2.19
N SER A 27 -14.44 6.22 -2.60
CA SER A 27 -14.85 6.31 -4.00
C SER A 27 -13.91 7.14 -4.86
N SER A 28 -13.25 8.16 -4.29
CA SER A 28 -12.28 9.00 -4.99
C SER A 28 -10.96 8.26 -5.28
N LEU A 29 -10.70 7.16 -4.57
CA LEU A 29 -9.48 6.35 -4.69
C LEU A 29 -9.80 4.97 -5.27
N ALA A 30 -10.62 4.96 -6.33
CA ALA A 30 -11.06 3.73 -6.99
C ALA A 30 -9.85 2.88 -7.43
N GLY A 31 -9.89 1.58 -7.14
CA GLY A 31 -8.81 0.64 -7.46
C GLY A 31 -7.64 0.65 -6.47
N LEU A 32 -7.53 1.65 -5.58
CA LEU A 32 -6.47 1.69 -4.58
C LEU A 32 -6.63 0.56 -3.56
N ARG A 33 -5.53 -0.15 -3.33
CA ARG A 33 -5.46 -1.25 -2.35
C ARG A 33 -4.45 -0.90 -1.26
N LYS A 34 -4.62 -1.52 -0.11
CA LYS A 34 -3.68 -1.40 1.01
C LYS A 34 -3.30 -2.75 1.60
N LEU A 35 -2.05 -2.88 2.03
CA LEU A 35 -1.57 -4.03 2.78
C LEU A 35 -0.58 -3.56 3.86
N ALA A 36 -0.66 -4.16 5.05
CA ALA A 36 0.30 -3.86 6.11
C ALA A 36 1.66 -4.51 5.83
N VAL A 37 2.75 -3.81 6.15
CA VAL A 37 4.11 -4.37 6.11
C VAL A 37 4.21 -5.51 7.12
N LYS A 38 4.66 -6.69 6.68
CA LYS A 38 4.80 -7.88 7.54
C LYS A 38 5.69 -7.58 8.76
N GLY A 39 5.15 -7.82 9.97
CA GLY A 39 5.84 -7.52 11.22
C GLY A 39 5.86 -6.03 11.62
N PHE A 40 5.22 -5.16 10.84
CA PHE A 40 5.07 -3.72 11.08
C PHE A 40 3.64 -3.28 10.76
N ASN A 41 2.66 -3.83 11.48
CA ASN A 41 1.23 -3.72 11.18
C ASN A 41 0.67 -2.27 11.15
N LYS A 42 1.41 -1.31 11.71
CA LYS A 42 1.08 0.12 11.66
C LYS A 42 1.62 0.83 10.41
N HIS A 43 2.32 0.15 9.50
CA HIS A 43 2.79 0.72 8.24
C HIS A 43 2.01 0.06 7.10
N LEU A 44 1.32 0.88 6.33
CA LEU A 44 0.46 0.45 5.24
C LEU A 44 1.09 0.85 3.91
N ILE A 45 1.21 -0.11 3.01
CA ILE A 45 1.58 0.08 1.61
C ILE A 45 0.29 0.32 0.84
N PHE A 46 0.16 1.48 0.20
CA PHE A 46 -0.92 1.82 -0.72
C PHE A 46 -0.43 1.64 -2.15
N TYR A 47 -1.17 0.86 -2.94
CA TYR A 47 -0.75 0.49 -4.29
C TYR A 47 -1.93 0.29 -5.23
N LEU A 48 -1.66 0.44 -6.53
CA LEU A 48 -2.55 0.05 -7.62
C LEU A 48 -2.07 -1.24 -8.26
N THR A 49 -3.01 -2.04 -8.75
CA THR A 49 -2.73 -3.21 -9.58
C THR A 49 -2.92 -2.83 -11.03
N GLN A 50 -1.91 -3.06 -11.85
CA GLN A 50 -1.96 -2.96 -13.31
C GLN A 50 -1.80 -4.37 -13.91
N ASP A 51 -1.91 -4.50 -15.22
CA ASP A 51 -1.89 -5.80 -15.89
C ASP A 51 -0.54 -6.53 -15.69
N ASP A 52 0.59 -5.80 -15.80
CA ASP A 52 1.94 -6.39 -15.74
C ASP A 52 2.75 -6.00 -14.50
N TYR A 53 2.24 -5.07 -13.69
CA TYR A 53 2.97 -4.54 -12.53
C TYR A 53 2.05 -4.05 -11.42
N ILE A 54 2.66 -3.77 -10.27
CA ILE A 54 2.03 -3.01 -9.19
C ILE A 54 2.68 -1.64 -9.11
N GLU A 55 1.88 -0.62 -8.84
CA GLU A 55 2.36 0.73 -8.63
C GLU A 55 2.25 1.08 -7.15
N VAL A 56 3.39 1.20 -6.46
CA VAL A 56 3.40 1.59 -5.05
C VAL A 56 3.28 3.10 -4.96
N ILE A 57 2.12 3.58 -4.56
CA ILE A 57 1.81 5.00 -4.48
C ILE A 57 2.47 5.62 -3.24
N ARG A 58 2.21 5.05 -2.06
CA ARG A 58 2.76 5.55 -0.78
C ARG A 58 2.91 4.43 0.26
N ILE A 59 3.81 4.63 1.21
CA ILE A 59 3.92 3.83 2.43
C ILE A 59 3.75 4.76 3.62
N LEU A 60 2.67 4.57 4.39
CA LEU A 60 2.27 5.49 5.45
C LEU A 60 2.09 4.77 6.78
N HIS A 61 2.40 5.45 7.88
CA HIS A 61 2.02 4.98 9.20
C HIS A 61 0.51 5.18 9.41
N ALA A 62 -0.20 4.18 9.92
CA ALA A 62 -1.66 4.11 10.05
C ALA A 62 -2.26 5.16 11.00
N ALA A 63 -1.44 5.81 11.81
CA ALA A 63 -1.84 6.93 12.67
C ALA A 63 -1.79 8.31 11.97
N ARG A 64 -1.34 8.37 10.71
CA ARG A 64 -1.40 9.62 9.93
C ARG A 64 -2.82 9.84 9.42
N ASP A 65 -3.11 11.07 9.05
CA ASP A 65 -4.33 11.41 8.33
C ASP A 65 -4.25 10.86 6.89
N ILE A 66 -4.64 9.59 6.74
CA ILE A 66 -4.52 8.87 5.48
C ILE A 66 -5.37 9.51 4.36
N PRO A 67 -6.66 9.87 4.58
CA PRO A 67 -7.44 10.57 3.56
C PRO A 67 -6.74 11.84 3.05
N THR A 68 -6.33 12.74 3.95
CA THR A 68 -5.70 14.00 3.55
C THR A 68 -4.39 13.81 2.79
N VAL A 69 -3.56 12.83 3.18
CA VAL A 69 -2.28 12.57 2.52
C VAL A 69 -2.45 11.87 1.17
N LEU A 70 -3.54 11.12 0.98
CA LEU A 70 -3.83 10.48 -0.31
C LEU A 70 -4.53 11.43 -1.29
N ASP A 71 -5.29 12.42 -0.81
CA ASP A 71 -5.97 13.41 -1.64
C ASP A 71 -5.03 14.54 -2.11
N SER A 72 -3.86 14.73 -1.47
CA SER A 72 -2.98 15.87 -1.72
C SER A 72 -2.08 15.76 -2.97
N GLU A 73 -2.45 14.95 -3.97
CA GLU A 73 -1.67 14.75 -5.19
C GLU A 73 -2.55 15.06 -6.41
N GLU A 74 -2.65 16.35 -6.75
CA GLU A 74 -2.93 16.83 -8.12
C GLU A 74 -1.63 16.89 -8.94
#